data_AF-A0A9X8VFX0-F1
#
_entry.id   AF-A0A9X8VFX0-F1
#
_cell.length_a   1.000
_cell.length_b   1.000
_cell.length_c   1.000
_cell.angle_alpha   90.00
_cell.angle_beta   90.00
_cell.angle_gamma   90.00
#
_symmetry.space_group_name_H-M   'P 1'
#
loop_
_entity.id
_entity.type
_entity.pdbx_description
1 polymer ?
#
loop_
_entity_poly.entity_id
_entity_poly.type
_entity_poly.pdbx_seq_one_letter_code
_entity_poly.pdbx_strand_id
1 'polypeptide(L)' 'MYHLRVPVTEQELKEYYQFRWEMLRKPLHQPVGSEKDAYDAMAHHQ' A
#
# COMPACT_ATOMS: atom_id res chain seq x y z
N MET A 1 14.92 5.30 15.37
CA MET A 1 13.64 4.83 15.92
C MET A 1 12.67 4.71 14.76
N TYR A 2 12.08 3.55 14.52
CA TYR A 2 11.05 3.42 13.49
C TYR A 2 9.71 3.82 14.08
N HIS A 3 8.94 4.62 13.34
CA HIS A 3 7.60 5.05 13.73
C HIS A 3 6.58 4.26 12.92
N LEU A 4 5.85 3.35 13.60
CA LEU A 4 4.70 2.68 13.02
C LEU A 4 3.53 3.66 13.03
N ARG A 5 3.03 3.99 11.84
CA ARG A 5 1.87 4.85 11.65
C ARG A 5 0.85 4.16 10.75
N VAL A 6 -0.42 4.27 11.12
CA VAL A 6 -1.53 3.90 10.25
C VAL A 6 -1.82 5.07 9.31
N PRO A 7 -1.94 4.85 8.00
CA PRO A 7 -2.36 5.92 7.09
C PRO A 7 -3.79 6.35 7.41
N VAL A 8 -4.01 7.64 7.66
CA VAL A 8 -5.33 8.19 8.01
C VAL A 8 -5.90 9.02 6.87
N THR A 9 -5.04 9.76 6.17
CA THR A 9 -5.44 10.61 5.05
C THR A 9 -5.38 9.86 3.72
N GLU A 10 -6.12 10.33 2.71
CA GLU A 10 -6.03 9.77 1.35
C GLU A 10 -4.61 9.82 0.79
N GLN A 11 -3.84 10.86 1.13
CA GLN A 11 -2.47 11.01 0.68
C GLN A 11 -1.56 9.96 1.32
N GLU A 12 -1.69 9.72 2.63
CA GLU A 12 -0.95 8.66 3.31
C GLU A 12 -1.34 7.26 2.81
N LEU A 13 -2.62 7.04 2.48
CA LEU A 13 -3.04 5.80 1.83
C LEU A 13 -2.39 5.61 0.46
N LYS A 14 -2.32 6.67 -0.36
CA LYS A 14 -1.61 6.64 -1.65
C LYS A 14 -0.13 6.29 -1.46
N GLU A 15 0.55 6.91 -0.50
CA GLU A 15 1.94 6.62 -0.15
C GLU A 15 2.13 5.17 0.32
N TYR A 16 1.23 4.67 1.16
CA TYR A 16 1.22 3.29 1.62
C TYR A 16 1.12 2.29 0.46
N TYR A 17 0.15 2.47 -0.44
CA TYR A 17 0.00 1.58 -1.60
C TYR A 17 1.19 1.69 -2.56
N GLN A 18 1.71 2.89 -2.80
CA GLN A 18 2.92 3.08 -3.60
C GLN A 18 4.10 2.30 -3.02
N PHE A 19 4.34 2.43 -1.71
CA PHE A 19 5.39 1.69 -1.02
C PHE A 19 5.20 0.17 -1.13
N ARG A 20 3.98 -0.33 -0.92
CA ARG A 20 3.64 -1.77 -1.07
C ARG A 20 3.94 -2.27 -2.49
N TRP A 21 3.60 -1.49 -3.52
CA TRP A 21 3.91 -1.82 -4.90
C TRP A 21 5.42 -1.85 -5.16
N GLU A 22 6.16 -0.84 -4.72
CA GLU A 22 7.62 -0.76 -4.92
C GLU A 22 8.37 -1.94 -4.30
N MET A 23 7.93 -2.39 -3.13
CA MET A 23 8.59 -3.48 -2.41
C MET A 23 8.19 -4.86 -2.92
N LEU A 24 6.91 -5.07 -3.27
CA LEU A 24 6.38 -6.42 -3.53
C LEU A 24 6.12 -6.71 -5.01
N ARG A 25 5.83 -5.68 -5.81
CA ARG A 25 5.30 -5.83 -7.18
C ARG A 25 6.32 -5.40 -8.23
N LYS A 26 7.00 -4.28 -8.01
CA LYS A 26 8.06 -3.77 -8.90
C LYS A 26 9.19 -4.78 -9.15
N PRO A 27 9.73 -5.52 -8.15
CA PRO A 27 10.78 -6.52 -8.41
C PRO A 27 10.30 -7.70 -9.28
N LEU A 28 8.99 -7.93 -9.32
CA LEU A 28 8.34 -8.96 -10.11
C LEU A 28 7.81 -8.45 -11.45
N HIS A 29 8.12 -7.20 -11.83
CA HIS A 29 7.65 -6.52 -13.04
C HIS A 29 6.11 -6.46 -13.18
N GLN A 30 5.40 -6.39 -12.06
CA GLN A 30 3.93 -6.27 -12.06
C GLN A 30 3.48 -4.81 -12.20
N PRO A 31 2.32 -4.54 -12.84
CA PRO A 31 1.84 -3.17 -13.07
C PRO A 31 1.47 -2.44 -11.77
N VAL A 32 1.56 -1.11 -11.77
CA VAL A 32 1.06 -0.26 -10.68
C VAL A 32 -0.46 -0.43 -10.55
N GLY A 33 -0.96 -0.53 -9.33
CA GLY A 33 -2.36 -0.85 -9.02
C GLY A 33 -2.57 -2.33 -8.73
N SER A 34 -1.63 -3.21 -9.10
CA SER A 34 -1.72 -4.64 -8.78
C SER A 34 -1.56 -4.95 -7.30
N GLU A 35 -1.01 -4.01 -6.51
CA GLU A 35 -0.89 -4.11 -5.07
C GLU A 35 -2.24 -4.12 -4.35
N LYS A 36 -3.31 -3.67 -5.02
CA LYS A 36 -4.67 -3.63 -4.52
C LYS A 36 -5.46 -4.85 -4.98
N ASP A 37 -6.26 -5.41 -4.08
CA ASP A 37 -7.24 -6.45 -4.38
C ASP A 37 -8.66 -6.00 -3.99
N ALA A 38 -9.63 -6.88 -4.25
CA ALA A 38 -11.04 -6.59 -3.98
C ALA A 38 -11.37 -6.48 -2.47
N TYR A 39 -10.50 -7.00 -1.60
CA TYR A 39 -10.68 -7.00 -0.16
C TYR A 39 -10.00 -5.81 0.54
N ASP A 40 -9.06 -5.12 -0.11
CA ASP A 40 -8.43 -3.91 0.43
C ASP A 40 -9.45 -2.81 0.79
N ALA A 41 -10.60 -2.76 0.10
CA ALA A 41 -11.70 -1.85 0.44
C ALA A 41 -12.43 -2.20 1.76
N MET A 42 -12.32 -3.46 2.21
CA MET A 42 -12.90 -3.95 3.47
C MET A 42 -11.85 -4.18 4.55
N ALA A 43 -10.56 -4.10 4.19
CA ALA A 43 -9.44 -4.35 5.10
C ALA A 43 -9.25 -3.19 6.07
N HIS A 44 -9.15 -3.50 7.36
CA HIS A 44 -8.66 -2.55 8.35
C HIS A 44 -7.13 -2.46 8.24
N HIS A 45 -6.65 -1.27 7.89
CA HIS A 45 -5.24 -0.96 7.92
C HIS A 45 -4.90 -0.57 9.37
N GLN A 46 -4.11 -1.39 10.08
CA GLN A 46 -3.69 -1.19 11.48
C GLN A 46 -2.17 -1.05 11.60
#